data_AF-A0A7K4VSW8-F1
#
_entry.id   AF-A0A7K4VSW8-F1
#
_cell.length_a   1.000
_cell.length_b   1.000
_cell.length_c   1.000
_cell.angle_alpha   90.00
_cell.angle_beta   90.00
_cell.angle_gamma   90.00
#
_symmetry.space_group_name_H-M   'P 1'
#
loop_
_entity.id
_entity.type
_entity.pdbx_description
1 polymer ?
#
loop_
_entity_poly.entity_id
_entity_poly.type
_entity_poly.pdbx_seq_one_letter_code
_entity_poly.pdbx_strand_id
1 'polypeptide(L)' 'PSVSTSLVPWSSQASPSCLLCSVMDFHLAQVQLRWFQGQQELLEHVLAPNVVPNGDWTHQLLVLLET' A
#
# COMPACT_ATOMS: atom_id res chain seq x y z
N PRO A 1 13.88 -2.04 -3.49
CA PRO A 1 12.43 -2.16 -3.26
C PRO A 1 11.75 -2.90 -4.41
N SER A 2 10.94 -3.90 -4.08
CA SER A 2 10.02 -4.54 -5.03
C SER A 2 8.60 -3.99 -4.79
N VAL A 3 7.86 -3.67 -5.85
CA VAL A 3 6.52 -3.08 -5.75
C VAL A 3 5.52 -3.97 -6.48
N SER A 4 4.41 -4.30 -5.82
CA SER A 4 3.30 -5.02 -6.42
C SER A 4 1.96 -4.42 -6.00
N THR A 5 0.98 -4.51 -6.90
CA THR A 5 -0.38 -4.01 -6.69
C THR A 5 -1.39 -5.12 -6.95
N SER A 6 -2.31 -5.35 -6.03
CA SER A 6 -3.37 -6.35 -6.16
C SER A 6 -4.74 -5.79 -5.74
N LEU A 7 -5.80 -6.31 -6.34
CA LEU A 7 -7.17 -6.05 -5.90
C LEU A 7 -7.53 -7.00 -4.75
N VAL A 8 -8.03 -6.47 -3.64
CA VAL A 8 -8.44 -7.23 -2.45
C VAL A 8 -9.85 -6.81 -2.02
N PRO A 9 -10.68 -7.74 -1.53
CA PRO A 9 -11.97 -7.39 -0.94
C PRO A 9 -11.77 -6.70 0.42
N TRP A 10 -12.38 -5.51 0.61
CA TRP A 10 -12.29 -4.76 1.87
C TRP A 10 -13.07 -5.43 3.01
N SER A 11 -14.13 -6.18 2.68
CA SER A 11 -14.78 -7.15 3.57
C SER A 11 -15.65 -8.11 2.75
N SER A 12 -15.93 -9.31 3.29
CA SER A 12 -16.60 -10.42 2.60
C SER A 12 -18.11 -10.23 2.31
N GLN A 13 -18.66 -9.01 2.37
CA GLN A 13 -20.04 -8.75 1.93
C GLN A 13 -20.18 -7.34 1.35
N ALA A 14 -20.30 -7.26 0.01
CA ALA A 14 -20.69 -6.08 -0.75
C ALA A 14 -19.96 -4.74 -0.42
N SER A 15 -18.72 -4.81 0.05
CA SER A 15 -17.89 -3.61 0.26
C SER A 15 -17.14 -3.26 -1.04
N PRO A 16 -16.78 -1.98 -1.26
CA PRO A 16 -15.90 -1.59 -2.36
C PRO A 16 -14.62 -2.44 -2.37
N SER A 17 -14.12 -2.72 -3.57
CA SER A 17 -12.81 -3.36 -3.71
C SER A 17 -11.75 -2.38 -3.19
N CYS A 18 -10.61 -2.89 -2.76
CA CYS A 18 -9.47 -2.06 -2.40
C CYS A 18 -8.26 -2.48 -3.21
N LEU A 19 -7.42 -1.51 -3.54
CA LEU A 19 -6.09 -1.77 -4.07
C LEU A 19 -5.11 -1.89 -2.90
N LEU A 20 -4.42 -3.02 -2.83
CA LEU A 20 -3.30 -3.23 -1.93
C LEU A 20 -2.01 -2.98 -2.72
N CYS A 21 -1.23 -1.99 -2.30
CA CYS A 21 0.14 -1.81 -2.76
C CYS A 21 1.10 -2.37 -1.70
N SER A 22 1.96 -3.28 -2.13
CA SER A 22 3.03 -3.86 -1.30
C SER A 22 4.37 -3.34 -1.80
N VAL A 23 5.15 -2.73 -0.91
CA VAL A 23 6.53 -2.33 -1.15
C VAL A 23 7.42 -3.16 -0.25
N MET A 24 8.22 -4.05 -0.82
CA MET A 24 9.12 -4.96 -0.11
C MET A 24 10.58 -4.54 -0.28
N ASP A 25 11.47 -5.09 0.54
CA ASP A 25 12.92 -5.07 0.37
C ASP A 25 13.50 -3.65 0.22
N PHE A 26 13.07 -2.74 1.11
CA PHE A 26 13.67 -1.40 1.22
C PHE A 26 14.47 -1.24 2.52
N HIS A 27 15.55 -0.46 2.42
CA HIS A 27 16.45 -0.13 3.51
C HIS A 27 16.21 1.30 4.02
N LEU A 28 16.62 1.59 5.25
CA LEU A 28 16.61 2.91 5.92
C LEU A 28 15.25 3.47 6.36
N ALA A 29 14.18 2.66 6.41
CA ALA A 29 12.86 3.01 6.98
C ALA A 29 12.19 4.29 6.44
N GLN A 30 12.76 4.95 5.44
CA GLN A 30 12.24 6.19 4.86
C GLN A 30 11.72 5.89 3.46
N VAL A 31 10.40 5.70 3.36
CA VAL A 31 9.69 5.42 2.11
C VAL A 31 8.45 6.31 2.04
N GLN A 32 8.11 6.78 0.84
CA GLN A 32 6.89 7.53 0.58
C GLN A 32 6.11 6.84 -0.54
N LEU A 33 4.82 6.61 -0.31
CA LEU A 33 3.89 6.08 -1.30
C LEU A 33 2.83 7.12 -1.61
N ARG A 34 2.50 7.29 -2.89
CA ARG A 34 1.48 8.20 -3.37
C ARG A 34 0.64 7.49 -4.43
N TRP A 35 -0.67 7.64 -4.32
CA TRP A 35 -1.62 7.09 -5.28
C TRP A 35 -2.01 8.15 -6.30
N PHE A 36 -2.15 7.76 -7.56
CA PHE A 36 -2.60 8.64 -8.62
C PHE A 36 -3.71 7.98 -9.43
N GLN A 37 -4.76 8.74 -9.71
CA GLN A 37 -5.73 8.41 -10.75
C GLN A 37 -5.51 9.35 -11.92
N GLY A 38 -4.87 8.85 -12.99
CA GLY A 38 -4.34 9.70 -14.04
C GLY A 38 -3.24 10.61 -13.49
N GLN A 39 -3.45 11.93 -13.50
CA GLN A 39 -2.50 12.93 -12.99
C GLN A 39 -2.86 13.46 -11.60
N GLN A 40 -3.99 13.05 -11.03
CA GLN A 40 -4.47 13.56 -9.75
C GLN A 40 -4.04 12.64 -8.60
N GLU A 41 -3.39 13.22 -7.60
CA GLU A 41 -2.99 12.51 -6.38
C GLU A 41 -4.22 12.20 -5.50
N LEU A 42 -4.33 10.95 -5.05
CA LEU A 42 -5.40 10.48 -4.17
C LEU A 42 -4.91 10.42 -2.73
N LEU A 43 -5.36 11.38 -1.91
CA LEU A 43 -5.01 11.47 -0.49
C LEU A 43 -6.11 10.93 0.44
N GLU A 44 -7.39 11.12 0.07
CA GLU A 44 -8.52 10.82 0.97
C GLU A 44 -8.91 9.34 1.05
N HIS A 45 -8.49 8.53 0.07
CA HIS A 45 -8.86 7.12 -0.01
C HIS A 45 -7.79 6.17 0.56
N VAL A 46 -6.74 6.71 1.19
CA VAL A 46 -5.64 5.91 1.74
C VAL A 46 -5.99 5.43 3.14
N LEU A 47 -6.20 4.13 3.30
CA LEU A 47 -6.83 3.57 4.50
C LEU A 47 -5.83 3.17 5.59
N ALA A 48 -4.61 2.73 5.24
CA ALA A 48 -3.59 2.41 6.24
C ALA A 48 -2.20 2.23 5.62
N PRO A 49 -1.20 3.06 5.97
CA PRO A 49 0.19 2.72 5.79
C PRO A 49 0.68 1.86 6.97
N ASN A 50 1.16 0.65 6.71
CA ASN A 50 1.76 -0.22 7.72
C ASN A 50 3.20 -0.57 7.34
N VAL A 51 4.18 -0.11 8.13
CA VAL A 51 5.60 -0.43 7.95
C VAL A 51 5.97 -1.57 8.89
N VAL A 52 6.48 -2.67 8.34
CA VAL A 52 6.85 -3.88 9.07
C VAL A 52 8.33 -4.21 8.83
N PRO A 53 9.15 -4.40 9.88
CA PRO A 53 10.53 -4.86 9.72
C PRO A 53 10.60 -6.37 9.44
N ASN A 54 11.48 -6.80 8.54
CA ASN A 54 11.60 -8.21 8.11
C ASN A 54 12.59 -9.04 8.94
N GLY A 55 13.40 -8.41 9.80
CA GLY A 55 14.42 -9.09 10.60
C GLY A 55 15.75 -9.33 9.89
N ASP A 56 15.87 -8.95 8.61
CA ASP A 56 17.08 -9.02 7.78
C ASP A 56 17.59 -7.63 7.34
N TRP A 57 17.27 -6.60 8.14
CA TRP A 57 17.58 -5.18 7.87
C TRP A 57 16.79 -4.55 6.71
N THR A 58 15.80 -5.26 6.17
CA THR A 58 14.81 -4.72 5.25
C THR A 58 13.47 -4.46 5.94
N HIS A 59 12.63 -3.66 5.28
CA HIS A 59 11.28 -3.32 5.71
C HIS A 59 10.28 -3.59 4.59
N GLN A 60 9.01 -3.67 4.96
CA GLN A 60 7.86 -3.78 4.08
C GLN A 60 6.87 -2.66 4.39
N LEU A 61 6.19 -2.15 3.37
CA LEU A 61 5.13 -1.16 3.49
C LEU A 61 3.91 -1.70 2.75
N LEU A 62 2.80 -1.83 3.46
CA LEU A 62 1.49 -2.17 2.91
C LEU A 62 0.62 -0.92 2.94
N VAL A 63 0.00 -0.57 1.81
CA VAL A 63 -0.94 0.54 1.71
C VAL A 63 -2.21 0.11 1.00
N LEU A 64 -3.35 0.34 1.63
CA LEU A 64 -4.67 0.13 1.06
C LEU A 64 -5.25 1.43 0.52
N LEU A 65 -5.87 1.35 -0.66
CA LEU A 65 -6.66 2.40 -1.30
C LEU A 65 -8.07 1.90 -1.56
N GLU A 66 -9.09 2.60 -1.06
CA GLU A 66 -10.50 2.35 -1.42
C GLU A 66 -10.76 2.72 -2.89
N THR A 67 -11.48 1.87 -3.64
CA THR A 67 -11.88 2.12 -5.03
C THR A 67 -13.37 2.29 -5.19
#